data_AF-B4M9B9-F1
#
_entry.id   AF-B4M9B9-F1
#
_cell.length_a   1.000
_cell.length_b   1.000
_cell.length_c   1.000
_cell.angle_alpha   90.00
_cell.angle_beta   90.00
_cell.angle_gamma   90.00
#
_symmetry.space_group_name_H-M   'P 1'
#
loop_
_entity.id
_entity.type
_entity.pdbx_description
1 polymer ?
#
loop_
_entity_poly.entity_id
_entity_poly.type
_entity_poly.pdbx_seq_one_letter_code
_entity_poly.pdbx_strand_id
1 'polypeptide(L)'
;LISRQKAKDVNDAQVKRNEIINAAAAFHNNDTSDSDNYNKMHFSIPDTQEQYADGSGGSPTYTVYNIYINGNYHCCLRYKQLHALHEQLRRRCTDAALPPFPPKRLLPLSNSQLETRRAALEHYLQIIGQDARIARLSYLQQFLQRAQLETALAECTVSREDEQQQLQVEVYSGSAAGSEGGGVQLLVNCHVQQNASALLQCVCRMLQLPVELMQYFCLYLMRKVGSGDGPSSSPDDPPAVLLLRRLMDFESPFITRLHAQPCQLLLRTCYWNARWDAKLLSNSVALNLLYHQTLADVAREWVICTPEMRRQLCSLQMQARPLQYLELVRQLPSYGCLQFGAAQVDYPEVDTTALVTIGNRELSLRTARGTKIYETKFRVTRMRCWRVSAMHNTYESRDQPTQLQLSFEYLMSKQTLRWITITSQQAMLMSVSLQAMVDELLHIDSSISGGSDDEHEASTSRGASESTISTPSSVSSSSCTSTSGISTTTATATTTPPVKFLAQRCKQQHKLTTARTFAAVFFRNDENAASVRNEAFEGIGDDDL
;
A
#
# COMPACT_ATOMS: atom_id res chain seq x y z
N LEU A 1 34.13 -32.54 17.09
CA LEU A 1 34.11 -32.47 15.61
C LEU A 1 32.72 -32.75 15.05
N ILE A 2 32.09 -33.87 15.41
CA ILE A 2 30.74 -34.28 14.94
C ILE A 2 29.65 -33.22 15.25
N SER A 3 29.63 -32.59 16.43
CA SER A 3 28.63 -31.55 16.76
C SER A 3 28.79 -30.25 15.97
N ARG A 4 30.01 -29.91 15.52
CA ARG A 4 30.24 -28.72 14.67
C ARG A 4 29.80 -28.97 13.23
N GLN A 5 29.96 -30.20 12.75
CA GLN A 5 29.47 -30.61 11.43
C GLN A 5 27.94 -30.60 11.41
N LYS A 6 27.29 -31.17 12.43
CA LYS A 6 25.83 -31.18 12.55
C LYS A 6 25.21 -29.77 12.62
N ALA A 7 25.87 -28.83 13.31
CA ALA A 7 25.42 -27.43 13.36
C ALA A 7 25.59 -26.71 12.01
N LYS A 8 26.64 -27.03 11.26
CA LYS A 8 26.86 -26.48 9.91
C LYS A 8 25.84 -27.02 8.92
N ASP A 9 25.56 -28.32 8.97
CA ASP A 9 24.59 -28.96 8.08
C ASP A 9 23.15 -28.46 8.33
N VAL A 10 22.80 -28.15 9.60
CA VAL A 10 21.51 -27.52 9.95
C VAL A 10 21.43 -26.08 9.44
N ASN A 11 22.52 -25.31 9.56
CA ASN A 11 22.56 -23.93 9.07
C ASN A 11 22.47 -23.88 7.53
N ASP A 12 23.18 -24.77 6.84
CA ASP A 12 23.15 -24.88 5.38
C ASP A 12 21.77 -25.33 4.88
N ALA A 13 21.11 -26.25 5.59
CA ALA A 13 19.73 -26.65 5.29
C ALA A 13 18.72 -25.50 5.51
N GLN A 14 18.94 -24.65 6.52
CA GLN A 14 18.08 -23.50 6.82
C GLN A 14 18.26 -22.36 5.80
N VAL A 15 19.50 -22.11 5.36
CA VAL A 15 19.79 -21.16 4.26
C VAL A 15 19.15 -21.63 2.96
N LYS A 16 19.31 -22.92 2.61
CA LYS A 16 18.72 -23.49 1.39
C LYS A 16 17.19 -23.49 1.42
N ARG A 17 16.58 -23.70 2.60
CA ARG A 17 15.13 -23.56 2.79
C ARG A 17 14.67 -22.11 2.60
N ASN A 18 15.41 -21.12 3.10
CA ASN A 18 15.10 -19.72 2.91
C ASN A 18 15.28 -19.28 1.44
N GLU A 19 16.28 -19.80 0.73
CA GLU A 19 16.46 -19.57 -0.71
C GLU A 19 15.31 -20.18 -1.53
N ILE A 20 14.85 -21.38 -1.19
CA ILE A 20 13.69 -22.02 -1.85
C ILE A 20 12.40 -21.25 -1.56
N ILE A 21 12.20 -20.76 -0.33
CA ILE A 21 11.04 -19.91 0.02
C ILE A 21 11.10 -18.60 -0.77
N ASN A 22 12.26 -17.96 -0.87
CA ASN A 22 12.44 -16.73 -1.63
C ASN A 22 12.29 -16.95 -3.14
N ALA A 23 12.75 -18.10 -3.66
CA ALA A 23 12.56 -18.48 -5.05
C ALA A 23 11.10 -18.83 -5.37
N ALA A 24 10.39 -19.50 -4.46
CA ALA A 24 8.95 -19.77 -4.58
C ALA A 24 8.13 -18.47 -4.52
N ALA A 25 8.51 -17.52 -3.66
CA ALA A 25 7.93 -16.18 -3.62
C ALA A 25 8.22 -15.38 -4.90
N ALA A 26 9.38 -15.56 -5.53
CA ALA A 26 9.73 -14.91 -6.79
C ALA A 26 9.02 -15.53 -8.01
N PHE A 27 8.80 -16.86 -8.02
CA PHE A 27 8.10 -17.56 -9.12
C PHE A 27 6.58 -17.33 -9.11
N HIS A 28 5.98 -17.08 -7.95
CA HIS A 28 4.54 -16.75 -7.85
C HIS A 28 4.21 -15.31 -8.28
N ASN A 29 5.20 -14.44 -8.47
CA ASN A 29 5.00 -13.06 -8.93
C ASN A 29 4.93 -12.91 -10.46
N ASN A 30 5.00 -14.00 -11.23
CA ASN A 30 5.04 -13.94 -12.70
C ASN A 30 3.67 -14.15 -13.39
N ASP A 31 2.62 -14.54 -12.67
CA ASP A 31 1.24 -14.68 -13.18
C ASP A 31 0.26 -13.65 -12.56
N THR A 32 0.78 -12.58 -11.95
CA THR A 32 0.02 -11.68 -11.07
C THR A 32 -0.25 -10.33 -11.71
N SER A 33 -1.32 -10.20 -12.50
CA SER A 33 -1.71 -8.91 -13.10
C SER A 33 -2.47 -7.97 -12.13
N ASP A 34 -3.11 -8.48 -11.07
CA ASP A 34 -4.04 -7.67 -10.26
C ASP A 34 -3.52 -7.24 -8.88
N SER A 35 -2.46 -7.87 -8.33
CA SER A 35 -1.77 -7.32 -7.15
C SER A 35 -0.85 -6.14 -7.52
N ASP A 36 -0.76 -5.81 -8.81
CA ASP A 36 0.11 -4.78 -9.36
C ASP A 36 -0.35 -3.35 -9.02
N ASN A 37 -1.64 -3.16 -8.74
CA ASN A 37 -2.31 -1.85 -8.55
C ASN A 37 -1.88 -1.06 -7.30
N TYR A 38 -1.11 -1.67 -6.39
CA TYR A 38 -0.72 -1.02 -5.13
C TYR A 38 0.78 -0.71 -5.02
N ASN A 39 1.58 -1.02 -6.03
CA ASN A 39 3.03 -0.96 -5.89
C ASN A 39 3.66 0.42 -6.14
N LYS A 40 2.89 1.42 -6.61
CA LYS A 40 3.37 2.81 -6.71
C LYS A 40 3.55 3.40 -5.30
N MET A 41 4.70 4.03 -5.08
CA MET A 41 5.07 4.66 -3.81
C MET A 41 5.21 6.17 -3.97
N HIS A 42 4.58 6.94 -3.09
CA HIS A 42 4.67 8.40 -3.10
C HIS A 42 5.66 8.89 -2.05
N PHE A 43 6.83 9.32 -2.48
CA PHE A 43 7.88 9.82 -1.60
C PHE A 43 7.79 11.33 -1.35
N SER A 44 8.07 11.74 -0.12
CA SER A 44 8.43 13.13 0.22
C SER A 44 9.56 13.16 1.26
N ILE A 45 10.32 14.25 1.26
CA ILE A 45 11.38 14.56 2.19
C ILE A 45 11.14 15.99 2.72
N PRO A 46 10.15 16.20 3.60
CA PRO A 46 9.74 17.55 4.00
C PRO A 46 10.85 18.34 4.70
N ASP A 47 11.76 17.64 5.39
CA ASP A 47 12.79 18.28 6.19
C ASP A 47 14.08 17.46 6.30
N THR A 48 15.12 18.10 6.83
CA THR A 48 16.40 17.48 7.17
C THR A 48 16.72 17.70 8.63
N GLN A 49 17.39 16.73 9.25
CA GLN A 49 17.81 16.81 10.64
C GLN A 49 19.32 16.66 10.76
N GLU A 50 19.92 17.43 11.66
CA GLU A 50 21.30 17.24 12.08
C GLU A 50 21.37 16.22 13.23
N GLN A 51 22.20 15.19 13.09
CA GLN A 51 22.48 14.25 14.16
C GLN A 51 23.85 14.54 14.78
N TYR A 52 23.91 14.48 16.11
CA TYR A 52 25.09 14.71 16.93
C TYR A 52 25.52 13.36 17.51
N ALA A 53 26.81 13.02 17.41
CA ALA A 53 27.28 11.68 17.80
C ALA A 53 27.19 11.42 19.30
N ASP A 54 27.26 12.45 20.13
CA ASP A 54 27.14 12.37 21.58
C ASP A 54 26.58 13.71 22.08
N GLY A 55 25.63 13.71 23.02
CA GLY A 55 24.90 14.89 23.55
C GLY A 55 25.75 16.03 24.15
N SER A 56 27.06 16.05 23.93
CA SER A 56 27.85 17.29 23.95
C SER A 56 27.42 18.17 22.78
N GLY A 57 27.01 19.41 23.05
CA GLY A 57 26.62 20.40 22.04
C GLY A 57 27.76 20.88 21.12
N GLY A 58 28.56 19.96 20.58
CA GLY A 58 29.56 20.18 19.53
C GLY A 58 28.93 20.18 18.13
N SER A 59 29.76 20.15 17.07
CA SER A 59 29.30 20.19 15.68
C SER A 59 28.48 18.95 15.29
N PRO A 60 27.44 19.10 14.44
CA PRO A 60 26.66 17.96 13.94
C PRO A 60 27.57 17.00 13.18
N THR A 61 27.45 15.70 13.46
CA THR A 61 28.31 14.69 12.84
C THR A 61 27.84 14.34 11.44
N TYR A 62 26.55 14.45 11.15
CA TYR A 62 26.01 14.31 9.79
C TYR A 62 24.55 14.78 9.70
N THR A 63 24.12 15.09 8.47
CA THR A 63 22.73 15.40 8.13
C THR A 63 21.98 14.15 7.65
N VAL A 64 20.77 13.97 8.15
CA VAL A 64 19.79 12.95 7.71
C VAL A 64 18.60 13.62 7.02
N TYR A 65 17.94 12.86 6.17
CA TYR A 65 16.76 13.23 5.39
C TYR A 65 15.59 12.41 5.92
N ASN A 66 14.52 13.07 6.36
CA ASN A 66 13.33 12.39 6.87
C ASN A 66 12.45 11.99 5.70
N ILE A 67 12.30 10.69 5.48
CA ILE A 67 11.61 10.13 4.32
C ILE A 67 10.21 9.71 4.72
N TYR A 68 9.24 10.25 4.00
CA TYR A 68 7.83 9.92 4.11
C TYR A 68 7.41 9.14 2.87
N ILE A 69 6.60 8.10 3.08
CA ILE A 69 6.01 7.30 2.01
C ILE A 69 4.50 7.31 2.18
N ASN A 70 3.79 7.65 1.12
CA ASN A 70 2.33 7.78 1.11
C ASN A 70 1.84 8.70 2.25
N GLY A 71 2.56 9.80 2.49
CA GLY A 71 2.26 10.81 3.51
C GLY A 71 2.58 10.40 4.96
N ASN A 72 3.20 9.25 5.19
CA ASN A 72 3.53 8.75 6.52
C ASN A 72 5.05 8.73 6.72
N TYR A 73 5.53 9.11 7.91
CA TYR A 73 6.94 9.00 8.25
C TYR A 73 7.38 7.53 8.20
N HIS A 74 8.40 7.24 7.39
CA HIS A 74 8.86 5.87 7.17
C HIS A 74 10.24 5.62 7.78
N CYS A 75 11.21 6.48 7.49
CA CYS A 75 12.59 6.34 7.99
C CYS A 75 13.38 7.65 7.88
N CYS A 76 14.54 7.71 8.52
CA CYS A 76 15.54 8.76 8.32
C CYS A 76 16.82 8.18 7.70
N LEU A 77 17.29 8.77 6.59
CA LEU A 77 18.44 8.26 5.84
C LEU A 77 19.50 9.33 5.64
N ARG A 78 20.78 8.94 5.63
CA ARG A 78 21.89 9.80 5.18
C ARG A 78 22.00 9.76 3.66
N TYR A 79 22.56 10.83 3.08
CA TYR A 79 22.90 10.89 1.67
C TYR A 79 23.71 9.66 1.19
N LYS A 80 24.67 9.19 1.99
CA LYS A 80 25.50 8.01 1.63
C LYS A 80 24.66 6.74 1.49
N GLN A 81 23.57 6.60 2.25
CA GLN A 81 22.67 5.45 2.20
C GLN A 81 21.83 5.50 0.92
N LEU A 82 21.26 6.67 0.60
CA LEU A 82 20.53 6.90 -0.65
C LEU A 82 21.41 6.72 -1.90
N HIS A 83 22.66 7.17 -1.84
CA HIS A 83 23.63 6.94 -2.92
C HIS A 83 23.97 5.45 -3.06
N ALA A 84 24.06 4.70 -1.96
CA ALA A 84 24.29 3.26 -2.02
C ALA A 84 23.09 2.53 -2.64
N LEU A 85 21.86 2.94 -2.31
CA LEU A 85 20.65 2.47 -2.97
C LEU A 85 20.71 2.73 -4.48
N HIS A 86 21.02 3.96 -4.90
CA HIS A 86 21.15 4.31 -6.33
C HIS A 86 22.14 3.41 -7.06
N GLU A 87 23.34 3.23 -6.51
CA GLU A 87 24.37 2.37 -7.11
C GLU A 87 23.92 0.92 -7.27
N GLN A 88 23.10 0.42 -6.34
CA GLN A 88 22.57 -0.93 -6.40
C GLN A 88 21.42 -1.07 -7.38
N LEU A 89 20.54 -0.07 -7.46
CA LEU A 89 19.51 0.00 -8.49
C LEU A 89 20.15 0.07 -9.88
N ARG A 90 21.19 0.90 -10.06
CA ARG A 90 21.90 1.07 -11.34
C ARG A 90 22.52 -0.23 -11.86
N ARG A 91 22.94 -1.13 -10.97
CA ARG A 91 23.48 -2.45 -11.32
C ARG A 91 22.41 -3.47 -11.66
N ARG A 92 21.21 -3.33 -11.08
CA ARG A 92 20.10 -4.30 -11.19
C ARG A 92 19.11 -3.93 -12.28
N CYS A 93 19.03 -2.66 -12.64
CA CYS A 93 18.16 -2.10 -13.65
C CYS A 93 18.99 -1.66 -14.85
N THR A 94 19.56 -2.61 -15.60
CA THR A 94 20.35 -2.29 -16.81
C THR A 94 19.49 -1.68 -17.91
N ASP A 95 18.21 -2.04 -17.94
CA ASP A 95 17.29 -1.70 -19.02
C ASP A 95 16.36 -0.52 -18.66
N ALA A 96 16.35 -0.08 -17.40
CA ALA A 96 15.60 1.08 -16.96
C ALA A 96 16.53 2.29 -16.83
N ALA A 97 16.26 3.36 -17.56
CA ALA A 97 16.96 4.62 -17.41
C ALA A 97 16.65 5.22 -16.03
N LEU A 98 17.53 4.99 -15.06
CA LEU A 98 17.40 5.61 -13.74
C LEU A 98 17.54 7.13 -13.86
N PRO A 99 16.76 7.90 -13.09
CA PRO A 99 16.92 9.34 -13.02
C PRO A 99 18.32 9.72 -12.51
N PRO A 100 18.83 10.90 -12.90
CA PRO A 100 20.13 11.36 -12.43
C PRO A 100 20.14 11.48 -10.90
N PHE A 101 21.17 10.91 -10.27
CA PHE A 101 21.33 11.01 -8.82
C PHE A 101 22.11 12.28 -8.45
N PRO A 102 21.70 13.03 -7.40
CA PRO A 102 22.40 14.26 -7.00
C PRO A 102 23.88 13.97 -6.67
N PRO A 103 24.86 14.75 -7.16
CA PRO A 103 26.27 14.42 -6.99
C PRO A 103 26.81 14.72 -5.59
N LYS A 104 27.90 14.00 -5.23
CA LYS A 104 28.70 14.30 -4.04
C LYS A 104 29.43 15.62 -4.22
N ARG A 105 29.53 16.40 -3.14
CA ARG A 105 30.35 17.61 -3.09
C ARG A 105 31.48 17.42 -2.09
N LEU A 106 32.66 17.95 -2.40
CA LEU A 106 33.88 17.79 -1.60
C LEU A 106 33.96 18.77 -0.41
N LEU A 107 33.17 19.84 -0.45
CA LEU A 107 33.07 20.84 0.62
C LEU A 107 31.78 20.64 1.44
N PRO A 108 31.76 21.05 2.73
CA PRO A 108 30.53 21.16 3.50
C PRO A 108 29.49 21.99 2.74
N LEU A 109 28.23 21.56 2.82
CA LEU A 109 27.14 22.26 2.13
C LEU A 109 26.73 23.50 2.91
N SER A 110 26.44 24.60 2.19
CA SER A 110 25.63 25.67 2.77
C SER A 110 24.16 25.23 2.89
N ASN A 111 23.36 25.93 3.70
CA ASN A 111 21.94 25.62 3.88
C ASN A 111 21.16 25.61 2.55
N SER A 112 21.45 26.55 1.65
CA SER A 112 20.83 26.59 0.31
C SER A 112 21.22 25.36 -0.54
N GLN A 113 22.47 24.91 -0.45
CA GLN A 113 22.93 23.72 -1.17
C GLN A 113 22.38 22.43 -0.56
N LEU A 114 22.15 22.41 0.76
CA LEU A 114 21.48 21.31 1.45
C LEU A 114 20.03 21.19 1.01
N GLU A 115 19.31 22.31 0.94
CA GLU A 115 17.93 22.34 0.48
C GLU A 115 17.80 21.91 -0.99
N THR A 116 18.71 22.40 -1.85
CA THR A 116 18.79 21.96 -3.25
C THR A 116 19.01 20.44 -3.35
N ARG A 117 19.87 19.88 -2.48
CA ARG A 117 20.11 18.43 -2.44
C ARG A 117 18.90 17.67 -1.91
N ARG A 118 18.21 18.17 -0.88
CA ARG A 118 16.98 17.57 -0.33
C ARG A 118 15.93 17.46 -1.43
N ALA A 119 15.63 18.55 -2.12
CA ALA A 119 14.68 18.57 -3.23
C ALA A 119 15.07 17.62 -4.36
N ALA A 120 16.36 17.56 -4.73
CA ALA A 120 16.83 16.66 -5.78
C ALA A 120 16.76 15.17 -5.37
N LEU A 121 17.00 14.84 -4.09
CA LEU A 121 16.82 13.48 -3.56
C LEU A 121 15.35 13.09 -3.50
N GLU A 122 14.48 14.01 -3.08
CA GLU A 122 13.02 13.82 -3.08
C GLU A 122 12.53 13.50 -4.49
N HIS A 123 12.90 14.33 -5.46
CA HIS A 123 12.56 14.12 -6.87
C HIS A 123 13.07 12.77 -7.41
N TYR A 124 14.31 12.39 -7.05
CA TYR A 124 14.86 11.08 -7.40
C TYR A 124 14.00 9.93 -6.85
N LEU A 125 13.65 9.98 -5.55
CA LEU A 125 12.82 8.96 -4.89
C LEU A 125 11.41 8.91 -5.48
N GLN A 126 10.82 10.06 -5.79
CA GLN A 126 9.51 10.15 -6.44
C GLN A 126 9.52 9.44 -7.79
N ILE A 127 10.52 9.68 -8.64
CA ILE A 127 10.59 9.01 -9.96
C ILE A 127 10.69 7.50 -9.80
N ILE A 128 11.59 6.99 -8.95
CA ILE A 128 11.76 5.54 -8.78
C ILE A 128 10.57 4.88 -8.09
N GLY A 129 9.84 5.62 -7.23
CA GLY A 129 8.65 5.13 -6.56
C GLY A 129 7.43 5.06 -7.47
N GLN A 130 7.38 5.88 -8.52
CA GLN A 130 6.30 5.88 -9.51
C GLN A 130 6.54 4.89 -10.67
N ASP A 131 7.77 4.46 -10.92
CA ASP A 131 8.04 3.37 -11.87
C ASP A 131 7.71 2.02 -11.22
N ALA A 132 6.58 1.41 -11.62
CA ALA A 132 6.13 0.13 -11.08
C ALA A 132 7.16 -1.00 -11.21
N ARG A 133 8.05 -0.95 -12.21
CA ARG A 133 9.11 -1.97 -12.37
C ARG A 133 10.18 -1.83 -11.29
N ILE A 134 10.54 -0.59 -10.95
CA ILE A 134 11.54 -0.30 -9.90
C ILE A 134 10.92 -0.47 -8.52
N ALA A 135 9.70 0.04 -8.34
CA ALA A 135 8.97 -0.02 -7.08
C ALA A 135 8.76 -1.46 -6.60
N ARG A 136 8.54 -2.41 -7.53
CA ARG A 136 8.38 -3.85 -7.24
C ARG A 136 9.68 -4.60 -6.93
N LEU A 137 10.83 -3.99 -7.16
CA LEU A 137 12.10 -4.70 -6.92
C LEU A 137 12.21 -5.09 -5.46
N SER A 138 12.39 -6.39 -5.21
CA SER A 138 12.59 -6.92 -3.86
C SER A 138 13.73 -6.21 -3.13
N TYR A 139 14.75 -5.76 -3.86
CA TYR A 139 15.84 -4.98 -3.31
C TYR A 139 15.39 -3.62 -2.73
N LEU A 140 14.54 -2.87 -3.44
CA LEU A 140 14.01 -1.58 -2.96
C LEU A 140 13.10 -1.80 -1.75
N GLN A 141 12.20 -2.80 -1.84
CA GLN A 141 11.30 -3.17 -0.73
C GLN A 141 12.08 -3.52 0.54
N GLN A 142 13.10 -4.39 0.42
CA GLN A 142 13.98 -4.77 1.54
C GLN A 142 14.81 -3.60 2.06
N PHE A 143 15.30 -2.73 1.18
CA PHE A 143 16.05 -1.53 1.60
C PHE A 143 15.18 -0.62 2.48
N LEU A 144 13.94 -0.36 2.05
CA LEU A 144 13.00 0.49 2.79
C LEU A 144 12.59 -0.15 4.12
N GLN A 145 12.34 -1.45 4.14
CA GLN A 145 12.04 -2.20 5.36
C GLN A 145 13.20 -2.14 6.36
N ARG A 146 14.43 -2.33 5.87
CA ARG A 146 15.64 -2.26 6.70
C ARG A 146 15.88 -0.85 7.22
N ALA A 147 15.67 0.17 6.38
CA ALA A 147 15.76 1.57 6.78
C ALA A 147 14.78 1.90 7.91
N GLN A 148 13.53 1.43 7.82
CA GLN A 148 12.52 1.61 8.87
C GLN A 148 12.96 0.98 10.20
N LEU A 149 13.49 -0.25 10.16
CA LEU A 149 14.02 -0.92 11.36
C LEU A 149 15.21 -0.18 11.98
N GLU A 150 16.18 0.25 11.17
CA GLU A 150 17.36 0.95 11.66
C GLU A 150 17.02 2.30 12.28
N THR A 151 16.06 3.02 11.69
CA THR A 151 15.51 4.25 12.28
C THR A 151 14.86 3.95 13.63
N ALA A 152 14.03 2.92 13.73
CA ALA A 152 13.36 2.54 14.99
C ALA A 152 14.37 2.14 16.11
N LEU A 153 15.46 1.48 15.76
CA LEU A 153 16.55 1.18 16.70
C LEU A 153 17.28 2.44 17.17
N ALA A 154 17.56 3.36 16.23
CA ALA A 154 18.23 4.62 16.55
C ALA A 154 17.37 5.51 17.45
N GLU A 155 16.05 5.53 17.21
CA GLU A 155 15.06 6.23 18.02
C GLU A 155 14.73 5.50 19.34
N CYS A 156 15.32 4.31 19.58
CA CYS A 156 15.07 3.46 20.73
C CYS A 156 13.59 3.04 20.90
N THR A 157 12.79 3.05 19.82
CA THR A 157 11.42 2.51 19.81
C THR A 157 11.41 0.98 19.71
N VAL A 158 12.48 0.41 19.14
CA VAL A 158 12.78 -1.03 19.14
C VAL A 158 14.09 -1.25 19.88
N SER A 159 14.17 -2.28 20.74
CA SER A 159 15.38 -2.53 21.54
C SER A 159 16.40 -3.39 20.82
N ARG A 160 15.93 -4.41 20.09
CA ARG A 160 16.80 -5.33 19.34
C ARG A 160 16.21 -5.68 17.98
N GLU A 161 17.10 -5.94 17.04
CA GLU A 161 16.69 -6.36 15.70
C GLU A 161 15.98 -7.69 15.71
N ASP A 162 16.39 -8.62 16.58
CA ASP A 162 15.89 -9.99 16.69
C ASP A 162 14.67 -10.16 17.60
N GLU A 163 14.07 -9.03 18.00
CA GLU A 163 13.00 -8.98 18.98
C GLU A 163 11.71 -9.60 18.43
N GLN A 164 11.13 -10.51 19.22
CA GLN A 164 9.81 -11.07 18.97
C GLN A 164 8.77 -10.29 19.76
N GLN A 165 7.69 -9.98 19.08
CA GLN A 165 6.60 -9.16 19.57
C GLN A 165 5.27 -9.84 19.27
N GLN A 166 4.25 -9.42 19.99
CA GLN A 166 2.92 -9.97 19.83
C GLN A 166 1.97 -8.87 19.35
N LEU A 167 1.40 -9.07 18.17
CA LEU A 167 0.47 -8.13 17.54
C LEU A 167 -0.96 -8.65 17.64
N GLN A 168 -1.88 -7.73 17.92
CA GLN A 168 -3.31 -7.99 17.81
C GLN A 168 -3.76 -7.61 16.40
N VAL A 169 -4.32 -8.58 15.69
CA VAL A 169 -4.91 -8.41 14.36
C VAL A 169 -6.40 -8.73 14.46
N GLU A 170 -7.24 -7.74 14.22
CA GLU A 170 -8.69 -7.94 14.16
C GLU A 170 -9.06 -8.65 12.86
N VAL A 171 -9.92 -9.65 12.97
CA VAL A 171 -10.45 -10.43 11.85
C VAL A 171 -11.96 -10.55 11.98
N TYR A 172 -12.67 -10.31 10.89
CA TYR A 172 -14.11 -10.56 10.85
C TYR A 172 -14.38 -12.07 10.86
N SER A 173 -14.80 -12.60 12.02
CA SER A 173 -15.09 -14.03 12.21
C SER A 173 -16.21 -14.21 13.24
N GLY A 174 -17.03 -15.24 13.06
CA GLY A 174 -18.21 -15.50 13.89
C GLY A 174 -17.93 -16.08 15.28
N SER A 175 -16.69 -16.09 15.76
CA SER A 175 -16.30 -16.74 17.02
C SER A 175 -16.19 -15.76 18.19
N ALA A 176 -17.33 -15.32 18.73
CA ALA A 176 -17.61 -15.21 20.18
C ALA A 176 -18.96 -14.51 20.38
N ALA A 177 -19.80 -15.12 21.21
CA ALA A 177 -21.09 -14.60 21.63
C ALA A 177 -20.98 -13.14 22.13
N GLY A 178 -21.81 -12.26 21.57
CA GLY A 178 -22.16 -10.97 22.18
C GLY A 178 -21.62 -9.70 21.53
N SER A 179 -20.76 -9.76 20.51
CA SER A 179 -20.39 -8.54 19.76
C SER A 179 -21.19 -8.47 18.46
N GLU A 180 -22.30 -7.75 18.49
CA GLU A 180 -22.99 -7.31 17.29
C GLU A 180 -22.04 -6.42 16.46
N GLY A 181 -21.31 -7.02 15.52
CA GLY A 181 -20.48 -6.31 14.53
C GLY A 181 -18.99 -6.10 14.85
N GLY A 182 -18.45 -6.68 15.94
CA GLY A 182 -17.01 -6.61 16.27
C GLY A 182 -16.21 -7.81 15.75
N GLY A 183 -15.00 -7.58 15.25
CA GLY A 183 -14.09 -8.65 14.83
C GLY A 183 -13.42 -9.38 16.01
N VAL A 184 -12.98 -10.60 15.75
CA VAL A 184 -12.17 -11.41 16.68
C VAL A 184 -10.73 -10.91 16.66
N GLN A 185 -10.13 -10.74 17.84
CA GLN A 185 -8.72 -10.38 17.96
C GLN A 185 -7.84 -11.63 17.89
N LEU A 186 -7.05 -11.75 16.82
CA LEU A 186 -6.00 -12.76 16.72
C LEU A 186 -4.71 -12.23 17.30
N LEU A 187 -4.11 -13.02 18.17
CA LEU A 187 -2.84 -12.71 18.80
C LEU A 187 -1.71 -13.40 18.05
N VAL A 188 -0.95 -12.62 17.28
CA VAL A 188 0.04 -13.14 16.32
C VAL A 188 1.44 -12.80 16.79
N ASN A 189 2.27 -13.81 17.00
CA ASN A 189 3.69 -13.61 17.26
C ASN A 189 4.39 -13.23 15.95
N CYS A 190 5.14 -12.13 15.98
CA CYS A 190 5.86 -11.61 14.84
C CYS A 190 7.23 -11.10 15.24
N HIS A 191 8.14 -11.04 14.27
CA HIS A 191 9.42 -10.41 14.47
C HIS A 191 9.35 -8.91 14.14
N VAL A 192 10.08 -8.04 14.83
CA VAL A 192 10.07 -6.59 14.56
C VAL A 192 10.50 -6.23 13.13
N GLN A 193 11.32 -7.08 12.52
CA GLN A 193 11.75 -6.97 11.12
C GLN A 193 10.78 -7.58 10.09
N GLN A 194 9.73 -8.29 10.51
CA GLN A 194 8.83 -8.99 9.59
C GLN A 194 7.99 -8.00 8.78
N ASN A 195 7.82 -8.20 7.47
CA ASN A 195 7.00 -7.32 6.64
C ASN A 195 5.49 -7.66 6.68
N ALA A 196 4.69 -6.82 6.02
CA ALA A 196 3.24 -6.99 5.90
C ALA A 196 2.83 -8.33 5.30
N SER A 197 3.35 -8.72 4.13
CA SER A 197 3.02 -10.02 3.52
C SER A 197 3.39 -11.22 4.39
N ALA A 198 4.54 -11.21 5.07
CA ALA A 198 4.90 -12.29 5.96
C ALA A 198 3.97 -12.37 7.18
N LEU A 199 3.52 -11.23 7.73
CA LEU A 199 2.53 -11.24 8.82
C LEU A 199 1.16 -11.72 8.33
N LEU A 200 0.73 -11.28 7.14
CA LEU A 200 -0.49 -11.75 6.49
C LEU A 200 -0.47 -13.27 6.31
N GLN A 201 0.64 -13.84 5.85
CA GLN A 201 0.80 -15.28 5.72
C GLN A 201 0.69 -16.01 7.08
N CYS A 202 1.18 -15.42 8.19
CA CYS A 202 0.95 -15.98 9.52
C CYS A 202 -0.54 -15.96 9.89
N VAL A 203 -1.23 -14.84 9.66
CA VAL A 203 -2.66 -14.67 9.94
C VAL A 203 -3.50 -15.68 9.13
N CYS A 204 -3.27 -15.77 7.81
CA CYS A 204 -3.98 -16.69 6.93
C CYS A 204 -3.76 -18.16 7.33
N ARG A 205 -2.54 -18.53 7.74
CA ARG A 205 -2.26 -19.89 8.27
C ARG A 205 -3.02 -20.17 9.57
N MET A 206 -3.10 -19.21 10.48
CA MET A 206 -3.89 -19.36 11.72
C MET A 206 -5.38 -19.51 11.44
N LEU A 207 -5.89 -18.83 10.40
CA LEU A 207 -7.27 -18.93 9.94
C LEU A 207 -7.56 -20.15 9.06
N GLN A 208 -6.53 -20.92 8.68
CA GLN A 208 -6.62 -22.01 7.69
C GLN A 208 -7.13 -21.54 6.32
N LEU A 209 -6.85 -20.29 5.96
CA LEU A 209 -7.13 -19.77 4.62
C LEU A 209 -6.10 -20.32 3.62
N PRO A 210 -6.53 -20.91 2.49
CA PRO A 210 -5.61 -21.36 1.44
C PRO A 210 -4.73 -20.24 0.89
N VAL A 211 -3.49 -20.57 0.52
CA VAL A 211 -2.49 -19.58 0.08
C VAL A 211 -2.92 -18.90 -1.21
N GLU A 212 -3.65 -19.59 -2.09
CA GLU A 212 -4.14 -19.04 -3.36
C GLU A 212 -5.18 -17.92 -3.14
N LEU A 213 -5.86 -17.94 -1.99
CA LEU A 213 -6.85 -16.91 -1.62
C LEU A 213 -6.24 -15.75 -0.83
N MET A 214 -4.98 -15.86 -0.39
CA MET A 214 -4.29 -14.82 0.39
C MET A 214 -4.22 -13.49 -0.37
N GLN A 215 -4.08 -13.54 -1.70
CA GLN A 215 -3.96 -12.36 -2.56
C GLN A 215 -5.19 -11.42 -2.54
N TYR A 216 -6.35 -11.92 -2.10
CA TYR A 216 -7.59 -11.14 -2.02
C TYR A 216 -7.75 -10.38 -0.69
N PHE A 217 -6.82 -10.58 0.25
CA PHE A 217 -6.82 -9.96 1.56
C PHE A 217 -5.56 -9.13 1.77
N CYS A 218 -5.63 -8.12 2.63
CA CYS A 218 -4.46 -7.43 3.13
C CYS A 218 -4.67 -6.95 4.57
N LEU A 219 -3.59 -6.40 5.14
CA LEU A 219 -3.63 -5.79 6.45
C LEU A 219 -3.84 -4.29 6.32
N TYR A 220 -4.85 -3.78 7.01
CA TYR A 220 -5.11 -2.36 7.17
C TYR A 220 -4.70 -1.89 8.57
N LEU A 221 -4.23 -0.66 8.63
CA LEU A 221 -4.18 0.10 9.87
C LEU A 221 -5.54 0.76 10.08
N MET A 222 -6.11 0.60 11.28
CA MET A 222 -7.39 1.21 11.64
C MET A 222 -7.35 1.86 13.02
N ARG A 223 -8.25 2.81 13.23
CA ARG A 223 -8.51 3.45 14.53
C ARG A 223 -9.98 3.28 14.90
N LYS A 224 -10.24 2.96 16.17
CA LYS A 224 -11.58 3.01 16.75
C LYS A 224 -11.72 4.37 17.44
N VAL A 225 -12.60 5.20 16.94
CA VAL A 225 -12.90 6.53 17.50
C VAL A 225 -14.12 6.39 18.39
N GLY A 226 -13.99 6.80 19.65
CA GLY A 226 -15.12 6.84 20.57
C GLY A 226 -16.21 7.76 20.03
N SER A 227 -17.46 7.38 20.22
CA SER A 227 -18.63 8.10 19.74
C SER A 227 -18.71 9.55 20.25
N GLY A 228 -18.06 9.89 21.37
CA GLY A 228 -18.23 11.16 22.10
C GLY A 228 -17.75 12.50 21.48
N ASP A 229 -17.22 12.54 20.26
CA ASP A 229 -16.76 13.80 19.62
C ASP A 229 -17.80 14.43 18.66
N GLY A 230 -18.98 13.82 18.52
CA GLY A 230 -20.07 14.32 17.67
C GLY A 230 -21.22 14.94 18.48
N PRO A 231 -21.90 16.00 17.99
CA PRO A 231 -23.02 16.65 18.70
C PRO A 231 -24.30 15.80 18.82
N SER A 232 -24.28 14.53 18.37
CA SER A 232 -25.46 13.64 18.31
C SER A 232 -25.21 12.21 18.78
N SER A 233 -24.03 11.91 19.32
CA SER A 233 -23.64 10.56 19.70
C SER A 233 -24.12 10.17 21.09
N SER A 234 -24.72 9.00 21.22
CA SER A 234 -25.00 8.40 22.52
C SER A 234 -23.72 7.73 23.07
N PRO A 235 -23.50 7.70 24.39
CA PRO A 235 -22.37 6.98 24.99
C PRO A 235 -22.44 5.46 24.78
N ASP A 236 -23.60 4.94 24.35
CA ASP A 236 -23.83 3.53 24.03
C ASP A 236 -23.58 3.21 22.53
N ASP A 237 -23.32 4.22 21.69
CA ASP A 237 -23.06 4.00 20.27
C ASP A 237 -21.72 3.28 20.08
N PRO A 238 -21.65 2.22 19.23
CA PRO A 238 -20.42 1.51 18.98
C PRO A 238 -19.35 2.45 18.40
N PRO A 239 -18.07 2.27 18.75
CA PRO A 239 -17.00 3.14 18.28
C PRO A 239 -16.90 3.10 16.76
N ALA A 240 -16.79 4.28 16.15
CA ALA A 240 -16.62 4.41 14.71
C ALA A 240 -15.26 3.82 14.30
N VAL A 241 -15.27 2.96 13.27
CA VAL A 241 -14.04 2.39 12.72
C VAL A 241 -13.56 3.28 11.57
N LEU A 242 -12.35 3.83 11.69
CA LEU A 242 -11.69 4.58 10.65
C LEU A 242 -10.53 3.77 10.07
N LEU A 243 -10.62 3.42 8.79
CA LEU A 243 -9.50 2.82 8.05
C LEU A 243 -8.49 3.92 7.69
N LEU A 244 -7.25 3.76 8.11
CA LEU A 244 -6.20 4.75 7.87
C LEU A 244 -5.46 4.48 6.58
N ARG A 245 -5.02 3.23 6.37
CA ARG A 245 -4.36 2.79 5.13
C ARG A 245 -4.10 1.29 5.11
N ARG A 246 -3.85 0.76 3.91
CA ARG A 246 -3.25 -0.56 3.69
C ARG A 246 -1.76 -0.54 4.08
N LEU A 247 -1.28 -1.63 4.67
CA LEU A 247 0.15 -1.87 4.90
C LEU A 247 0.80 -2.46 3.64
N MET A 248 2.00 -1.99 3.33
CA MET A 248 2.78 -2.38 2.18
C MET A 248 3.96 -3.28 2.57
N ASP A 249 4.52 -4.01 1.59
CA ASP A 249 5.57 -5.00 1.84
C ASP A 249 6.94 -4.42 2.23
N PHE A 250 7.14 -3.13 1.97
CA PHE A 250 8.30 -2.38 2.47
C PHE A 250 8.17 -1.98 3.94
N GLU A 251 7.04 -2.30 4.60
CA GLU A 251 6.75 -1.91 5.97
C GLU A 251 6.80 -3.11 6.91
N SER A 252 7.35 -2.90 8.10
CA SER A 252 7.11 -3.76 9.26
C SER A 252 5.82 -3.33 9.95
N PRO A 253 4.83 -4.24 10.08
CA PRO A 253 3.57 -3.95 10.76
C PRO A 253 3.74 -3.54 12.22
N PHE A 254 4.77 -4.08 12.90
CA PHE A 254 5.04 -3.72 14.29
C PHE A 254 5.47 -2.26 14.43
N ILE A 255 6.50 -1.84 13.67
CA ILE A 255 7.04 -0.48 13.75
C ILE A 255 6.01 0.53 13.24
N THR A 256 5.35 0.20 12.13
CA THR A 256 4.28 1.03 11.55
C THR A 256 3.16 1.29 12.55
N ARG A 257 2.74 0.25 13.29
CA ARG A 257 1.73 0.38 14.33
C ARG A 257 2.21 1.25 15.50
N LEU A 258 3.48 1.15 15.91
CA LEU A 258 4.04 1.96 16.99
C LEU A 258 4.00 3.47 16.66
N HIS A 259 4.36 3.85 15.44
CA HIS A 259 4.37 5.26 15.02
C HIS A 259 2.97 5.86 14.86
N ALA A 260 1.94 5.04 14.74
CA ALA A 260 0.57 5.49 14.49
C ALA A 260 -0.36 5.36 15.71
N GLN A 261 0.14 5.09 16.91
CA GLN A 261 -0.71 4.88 18.08
C GLN A 261 -1.65 6.07 18.38
N PRO A 262 -2.90 5.83 18.83
CA PRO A 262 -3.55 4.52 19.00
C PRO A 262 -4.08 3.97 17.66
N CYS A 263 -3.62 2.78 17.27
CA CYS A 263 -4.05 2.06 16.07
C CYS A 263 -3.99 0.53 16.25
N GLN A 264 -4.86 -0.16 15.50
CA GLN A 264 -4.98 -1.61 15.43
C GLN A 264 -4.77 -2.10 13.98
N LEU A 265 -4.43 -3.39 13.84
CA LEU A 265 -4.36 -4.05 12.54
C LEU A 265 -5.69 -4.74 12.25
N LEU A 266 -6.13 -4.69 10.99
CA LEU A 266 -7.36 -5.33 10.52
C LEU A 266 -7.07 -6.16 9.27
N LEU A 267 -7.51 -7.41 9.24
CA LEU A 267 -7.59 -8.19 8.01
C LEU A 267 -8.86 -7.82 7.25
N ARG A 268 -8.74 -7.40 5.99
CA ARG A 268 -9.87 -7.05 5.13
C ARG A 268 -9.58 -7.45 3.68
N THR A 269 -10.63 -7.60 2.87
CA THR A 269 -10.47 -7.73 1.41
C THR A 269 -9.75 -6.52 0.80
N CYS A 270 -9.06 -6.74 -0.32
CA CYS A 270 -8.15 -5.75 -0.92
C CYS A 270 -8.30 -5.55 -2.43
N TYR A 271 -9.52 -5.73 -2.96
CA TYR A 271 -9.90 -5.54 -4.35
C TYR A 271 -11.12 -4.62 -4.46
N TRP A 272 -11.32 -3.97 -5.62
CA TRP A 272 -12.45 -3.05 -5.84
C TRP A 272 -13.58 -3.70 -6.63
N ASN A 273 -13.25 -4.61 -7.56
CA ASN A 273 -14.26 -5.32 -8.34
C ASN A 273 -14.92 -6.47 -7.55
N ALA A 274 -16.22 -6.35 -7.26
CA ALA A 274 -17.02 -7.39 -6.60
C ALA A 274 -17.09 -8.71 -7.40
N ARG A 275 -16.63 -8.78 -8.66
CA ARG A 275 -16.50 -10.06 -9.40
C ARG A 275 -15.59 -11.05 -8.68
N TRP A 276 -14.60 -10.55 -7.94
CA TRP A 276 -13.63 -11.38 -7.23
C TRP A 276 -14.23 -12.16 -6.07
N ASP A 277 -15.38 -11.74 -5.56
CA ASP A 277 -16.12 -12.51 -4.55
C ASP A 277 -16.37 -13.94 -5.01
N ALA A 278 -16.63 -14.15 -6.31
CA ALA A 278 -16.87 -15.49 -6.86
C ALA A 278 -15.71 -16.47 -6.61
N LYS A 279 -14.48 -15.98 -6.49
CA LYS A 279 -13.29 -16.79 -6.14
C LYS A 279 -13.24 -17.14 -4.65
N LEU A 280 -13.90 -16.37 -3.80
CA LEU A 280 -13.93 -16.55 -2.34
C LEU A 280 -15.12 -17.42 -1.89
N LEU A 281 -16.28 -17.32 -2.57
CA LEU A 281 -17.52 -17.95 -2.14
C LEU A 281 -17.46 -19.49 -2.06
N SER A 282 -16.57 -20.14 -2.83
CA SER A 282 -16.42 -21.60 -2.83
C SER A 282 -15.67 -22.14 -1.61
N ASN A 283 -14.90 -21.29 -0.92
CA ASN A 283 -14.13 -21.69 0.26
C ASN A 283 -14.84 -21.24 1.53
N SER A 284 -15.06 -22.15 2.48
CA SER A 284 -15.83 -21.88 3.69
C SER A 284 -15.19 -20.81 4.59
N VAL A 285 -13.86 -20.77 4.71
CA VAL A 285 -13.14 -19.76 5.50
C VAL A 285 -13.25 -18.39 4.84
N ALA A 286 -12.95 -18.31 3.54
CA ALA A 286 -13.03 -17.06 2.79
C ALA A 286 -14.47 -16.50 2.75
N LEU A 287 -15.46 -17.37 2.53
CA LEU A 287 -16.89 -17.04 2.62
C LEU A 287 -17.25 -16.46 4.00
N ASN A 288 -16.76 -17.09 5.07
CA ASN A 288 -17.02 -16.63 6.44
C ASN A 288 -16.40 -15.25 6.70
N LEU A 289 -15.16 -15.02 6.27
CA LEU A 289 -14.48 -13.72 6.37
C LEU A 289 -15.26 -12.62 5.61
N LEU A 290 -15.63 -12.89 4.36
CA LEU A 290 -16.38 -11.95 3.52
C LEU A 290 -17.77 -11.66 4.08
N TYR A 291 -18.47 -12.70 4.56
CA TYR A 291 -19.80 -12.57 5.17
C TYR A 291 -19.75 -11.69 6.43
N HIS A 292 -18.83 -11.95 7.37
CA HIS A 292 -18.74 -11.16 8.59
C HIS A 292 -18.23 -9.73 8.35
N GLN A 293 -17.34 -9.54 7.37
CA GLN A 293 -16.97 -8.20 6.91
C GLN A 293 -18.21 -7.45 6.41
N THR A 294 -19.02 -8.10 5.58
CA THR A 294 -20.24 -7.51 5.00
C THR A 294 -21.28 -7.20 6.07
N LEU A 295 -21.50 -8.09 7.04
CA LEU A 295 -22.35 -7.83 8.21
C LEU A 295 -21.91 -6.55 8.93
N ALA A 296 -20.61 -6.41 9.15
CA ALA A 296 -20.05 -5.29 9.86
C ALA A 296 -20.13 -3.98 9.03
N ASP A 297 -20.00 -4.05 7.70
CA ASP A 297 -20.19 -2.91 6.80
C ASP A 297 -21.67 -2.47 6.75
N VAL A 298 -22.63 -3.40 6.76
CA VAL A 298 -24.08 -3.09 6.83
C VAL A 298 -24.46 -2.53 8.21
N ALA A 299 -23.87 -3.04 9.29
CA ALA A 299 -24.10 -2.53 10.64
C ALA A 299 -23.58 -1.09 10.81
N ARG A 300 -22.47 -0.75 10.15
CA ARG A 300 -21.88 0.61 10.15
C ARG A 300 -22.49 1.55 9.10
N GLU A 301 -23.49 1.10 8.37
CA GLU A 301 -24.14 1.87 7.29
C GLU A 301 -23.18 2.31 6.16
N TRP A 302 -22.11 1.54 5.95
CA TRP A 302 -21.22 1.71 4.80
C TRP A 302 -21.91 1.23 3.53
N VAL A 303 -22.75 0.21 3.65
CA VAL A 303 -23.70 -0.22 2.62
C VAL A 303 -25.05 0.44 2.88
N ILE A 304 -25.62 1.06 1.84
CA ILE A 304 -26.90 1.77 1.95
C ILE A 304 -28.04 0.75 1.82
N CYS A 305 -28.83 0.59 2.89
CA CYS A 305 -29.96 -0.33 2.94
C CYS A 305 -31.27 0.43 3.20
N THR A 306 -32.33 0.09 2.46
CA THR A 306 -33.69 0.54 2.82
C THR A 306 -34.17 -0.19 4.08
N PRO A 307 -35.14 0.35 4.83
CA PRO A 307 -35.67 -0.31 6.02
C PRO A 307 -36.28 -1.70 5.74
N GLU A 308 -36.86 -1.91 4.56
CA GLU A 308 -37.36 -3.21 4.10
C GLU A 308 -36.20 -4.19 3.87
N MET A 309 -35.15 -3.74 3.15
CA MET A 309 -33.97 -4.55 2.89
C MET A 309 -33.25 -4.94 4.18
N ARG A 310 -33.14 -4.00 5.14
CA ARG A 310 -32.56 -4.26 6.47
C ARG A 310 -33.34 -5.37 7.20
N ARG A 311 -34.67 -5.38 7.14
CA ARG A 311 -35.50 -6.46 7.72
C ARG A 311 -35.24 -7.82 7.05
N GLN A 312 -35.11 -7.85 5.72
CA GLN A 312 -34.79 -9.07 4.99
C GLN A 312 -33.39 -9.61 5.35
N LEU A 313 -32.39 -8.73 5.42
CA LEU A 313 -31.03 -9.06 5.85
C LEU A 313 -31.00 -9.60 7.29
N CYS A 314 -31.75 -8.99 8.22
CA CYS A 314 -31.89 -9.51 9.58
C CYS A 314 -32.50 -10.91 9.60
N SER A 315 -33.51 -11.18 8.76
CA SER A 315 -34.11 -12.51 8.65
C SER A 315 -33.10 -13.56 8.14
N LEU A 316 -32.32 -13.23 7.10
CA LEU A 316 -31.27 -14.09 6.56
C LEU A 316 -30.15 -14.35 7.59
N GLN A 317 -29.78 -13.34 8.36
CA GLN A 317 -28.80 -13.46 9.45
C GLN A 317 -29.31 -14.41 10.55
N MET A 318 -30.56 -14.27 10.99
CA MET A 318 -31.17 -15.16 11.99
C MET A 318 -31.30 -16.61 11.51
N GLN A 319 -31.46 -16.81 10.20
CA GLN A 319 -31.51 -18.14 9.58
C GLN A 319 -30.12 -18.73 9.27
N ALA A 320 -29.03 -18.03 9.60
CA ALA A 320 -27.65 -18.43 9.33
C ALA A 320 -27.41 -18.79 7.84
N ARG A 321 -27.90 -17.94 6.92
CA ARG A 321 -27.80 -18.13 5.46
C ARG A 321 -26.80 -17.15 4.83
N PRO A 322 -25.48 -17.39 4.93
CA PRO A 322 -24.46 -16.42 4.52
C PRO A 322 -24.41 -16.17 3.01
N LEU A 323 -24.60 -17.20 2.18
CA LEU A 323 -24.57 -17.05 0.71
C LEU A 323 -25.71 -16.16 0.22
N GLN A 324 -26.94 -16.44 0.66
CA GLN A 324 -28.13 -15.66 0.27
C GLN A 324 -28.07 -14.22 0.81
N TYR A 325 -27.48 -14.04 2.00
CA TYR A 325 -27.19 -12.70 2.52
C TYR A 325 -26.24 -11.94 1.59
N LEU A 326 -25.13 -12.55 1.19
CA LEU A 326 -24.17 -11.93 0.27
C LEU A 326 -24.77 -11.66 -1.11
N GLU A 327 -25.54 -12.59 -1.67
CA GLU A 327 -26.24 -12.40 -2.96
C GLU A 327 -27.17 -11.18 -2.94
N LEU A 328 -27.85 -10.93 -1.81
CA LEU A 328 -28.70 -9.77 -1.64
C LEU A 328 -27.89 -8.49 -1.47
N VAL A 329 -26.87 -8.49 -0.60
CA VAL A 329 -26.07 -7.28 -0.32
C VAL A 329 -25.24 -6.82 -1.51
N ARG A 330 -24.75 -7.75 -2.34
CA ARG A 330 -23.98 -7.44 -3.55
C ARG A 330 -24.75 -6.59 -4.58
N GLN A 331 -26.07 -6.57 -4.49
CA GLN A 331 -26.95 -5.76 -5.36
C GLN A 331 -27.20 -4.36 -4.78
N LEU A 332 -26.75 -4.08 -3.56
CA LEU A 332 -27.01 -2.82 -2.87
C LEU A 332 -25.98 -1.75 -3.23
N PRO A 333 -26.38 -0.46 -3.19
CA PRO A 333 -25.46 0.64 -3.36
C PRO A 333 -24.35 0.60 -2.30
N SER A 334 -23.14 0.96 -2.73
CA SER A 334 -21.93 1.04 -1.88
C SER A 334 -21.39 -0.30 -1.36
N TYR A 335 -21.92 -1.45 -1.81
CA TYR A 335 -21.21 -2.71 -1.60
C TYR A 335 -19.83 -2.65 -2.27
N GLY A 336 -18.80 -3.16 -1.58
CA GLY A 336 -17.42 -3.12 -2.04
C GLY A 336 -16.73 -1.76 -1.94
N CYS A 337 -17.42 -0.71 -1.49
CA CYS A 337 -16.84 0.61 -1.33
C CYS A 337 -16.12 0.78 0.02
N LEU A 338 -15.12 1.66 0.06
CA LEU A 338 -14.53 2.18 1.29
C LEU A 338 -15.25 3.45 1.73
N GLN A 339 -15.71 3.45 2.98
CA GLN A 339 -16.30 4.61 3.63
C GLN A 339 -15.21 5.40 4.39
N PHE A 340 -15.21 6.71 4.21
CA PHE A 340 -14.32 7.64 4.91
C PHE A 340 -15.12 8.46 5.93
N GLY A 341 -14.40 9.06 6.88
CA GLY A 341 -14.98 9.99 7.85
C GLY A 341 -15.53 11.24 7.16
N ALA A 342 -16.36 11.98 7.90
CA ALA A 342 -16.90 13.26 7.42
C ALA A 342 -15.75 14.23 7.09
N ALA A 343 -15.86 14.90 5.95
CA ALA A 343 -14.86 15.81 5.42
C ALA A 343 -15.50 17.15 5.03
N GLN A 344 -14.72 18.22 5.07
CA GLN A 344 -15.13 19.51 4.52
C GLN A 344 -14.86 19.52 3.01
N VAL A 345 -15.86 19.86 2.21
CA VAL A 345 -15.78 19.88 0.74
C VAL A 345 -16.28 21.21 0.19
N ASP A 346 -15.71 21.66 -0.92
CA ASP A 346 -16.07 22.91 -1.62
C ASP A 346 -17.20 22.74 -2.66
N TYR A 347 -17.90 21.60 -2.60
CA TYR A 347 -18.97 21.22 -3.52
C TYR A 347 -20.17 20.63 -2.75
N PRO A 348 -21.42 21.05 -3.05
CA PRO A 348 -21.82 22.00 -4.10
C PRO A 348 -21.45 23.45 -3.77
N GLU A 349 -21.37 23.75 -2.47
CA GLU A 349 -21.08 25.03 -1.86
C GLU A 349 -19.84 24.90 -0.97
N VAL A 350 -19.17 26.02 -0.71
CA VAL A 350 -18.01 26.06 0.21
C VAL A 350 -18.44 25.64 1.62
N ASP A 351 -17.54 24.98 2.35
CA ASP A 351 -17.76 24.48 3.72
C ASP A 351 -18.92 23.47 3.85
N THR A 352 -19.20 22.74 2.78
CA THR A 352 -20.15 21.63 2.83
C THR A 352 -19.50 20.47 3.59
N THR A 353 -20.18 19.91 4.60
CA THR A 353 -19.73 18.69 5.27
C THR A 353 -20.32 17.47 4.58
N ALA A 354 -19.47 16.56 4.10
CA ALA A 354 -19.87 15.36 3.37
C ALA A 354 -19.20 14.10 3.93
N LEU A 355 -19.95 12.99 3.94
CA LEU A 355 -19.39 11.65 4.05
C LEU A 355 -18.87 11.24 2.68
N VAL A 356 -17.60 10.82 2.62
CA VAL A 356 -16.96 10.42 1.36
C VAL A 356 -16.96 8.91 1.26
N THR A 357 -17.33 8.39 0.09
CA THR A 357 -17.29 6.97 -0.23
C THR A 357 -16.54 6.80 -1.54
N ILE A 358 -15.63 5.83 -1.62
CA ILE A 358 -14.88 5.54 -2.85
C ILE A 358 -15.05 4.05 -3.16
N GLY A 359 -15.37 3.73 -4.41
CA GLY A 359 -15.55 2.36 -4.89
C GLY A 359 -16.50 2.34 -6.09
N ASN A 360 -16.70 1.18 -6.70
CA ASN A 360 -17.59 1.06 -7.87
C ASN A 360 -17.29 2.05 -9.00
N ARG A 361 -16.01 2.37 -9.23
CA ARG A 361 -15.53 3.31 -10.26
C ARG A 361 -15.99 4.77 -10.04
N GLU A 362 -16.39 5.11 -8.82
CA GLU A 362 -16.84 6.45 -8.46
C GLU A 362 -16.31 6.90 -7.08
N LEU A 363 -16.26 8.23 -6.92
CA LEU A 363 -16.19 8.90 -5.62
C LEU A 363 -17.55 9.54 -5.36
N SER A 364 -18.14 9.25 -4.21
CA SER A 364 -19.47 9.74 -3.83
C SER A 364 -19.39 10.63 -2.60
N LEU A 365 -20.07 11.77 -2.65
CA LEU A 365 -20.23 12.72 -1.55
C LEU A 365 -21.67 12.68 -1.05
N ARG A 366 -21.86 12.21 0.18
CA ARG A 366 -23.17 12.17 0.83
C ARG A 366 -23.28 13.33 1.81
N THR A 367 -24.25 14.22 1.58
CA THR A 367 -24.49 15.43 2.38
C THR A 367 -25.90 15.39 2.97
N ALA A 368 -26.05 15.88 4.20
CA ALA A 368 -27.37 16.06 4.82
C ALA A 368 -27.79 17.52 4.68
N ARG A 369 -28.98 17.77 4.13
CA ARG A 369 -29.60 19.11 4.07
C ARG A 369 -30.99 19.02 4.70
N GLY A 370 -31.08 19.36 5.99
CA GLY A 370 -32.29 19.14 6.79
C GLY A 370 -32.56 17.65 6.99
N THR A 371 -33.77 17.19 6.65
CA THR A 371 -34.15 15.77 6.74
C THR A 371 -33.80 14.97 5.48
N LYS A 372 -33.32 15.62 4.42
CA LYS A 372 -32.99 14.98 3.14
C LYS A 372 -31.50 14.72 3.04
N ILE A 373 -31.16 13.53 2.58
CA ILE A 373 -29.80 13.13 2.25
C ILE A 373 -29.63 13.26 0.73
N TYR A 374 -28.57 13.95 0.30
CA TYR A 374 -28.19 14.11 -1.10
C TYR A 374 -26.88 13.37 -1.35
N GLU A 375 -26.82 12.62 -2.45
CA GLU A 375 -25.62 11.92 -2.89
C GLU A 375 -25.18 12.50 -4.24
N THR A 376 -23.94 13.00 -4.30
CA THR A 376 -23.29 13.42 -5.55
C THR A 376 -22.25 12.40 -5.92
N LYS A 377 -22.25 11.93 -7.17
CA LYS A 377 -21.35 10.89 -7.66
C LYS A 377 -20.41 11.44 -8.73
N PHE A 378 -19.12 11.13 -8.59
CA PHE A 378 -18.05 11.53 -9.49
C PHE A 378 -17.41 10.29 -10.10
N ARG A 379 -17.66 10.03 -11.39
CA ARG A 379 -17.05 8.89 -12.08
C ARG A 379 -15.55 9.10 -12.20
N VAL A 380 -14.77 8.07 -11.89
CA VAL A 380 -13.31 8.14 -11.98
C VAL A 380 -12.86 8.47 -13.40
N THR A 381 -13.49 7.91 -14.43
CA THR A 381 -13.18 8.18 -15.85
C THR A 381 -13.33 9.65 -16.25
N ARG A 382 -14.14 10.44 -15.53
CA ARG A 382 -14.34 11.88 -15.76
C ARG A 382 -13.41 12.77 -14.93
N MET A 383 -12.56 12.20 -14.09
CA MET A 383 -11.52 12.94 -13.38
C MET A 383 -10.29 13.06 -14.28
N ARG A 384 -9.85 14.27 -14.62
CA ARG A 384 -8.64 14.48 -15.43
C ARG A 384 -7.37 14.20 -14.64
N CYS A 385 -7.33 14.71 -13.41
CA CYS A 385 -6.22 14.52 -12.50
C CYS A 385 -6.64 14.82 -11.06
N TRP A 386 -5.81 14.43 -10.09
CA TRP A 386 -5.98 14.80 -8.69
C TRP A 386 -4.66 15.08 -8.00
N ARG A 387 -4.70 15.73 -6.83
CA ARG A 387 -3.51 16.06 -6.03
C ARG A 387 -3.83 16.01 -4.55
N VAL A 388 -2.83 15.63 -3.75
CA VAL A 388 -2.89 15.76 -2.29
C VAL A 388 -2.00 16.92 -1.84
N SER A 389 -2.58 17.85 -1.10
CA SER A 389 -1.88 19.01 -0.54
C SER A 389 -1.99 19.00 0.98
N ALA A 390 -0.98 19.54 1.65
CA ALA A 390 -0.97 19.65 3.10
C ALA A 390 -1.02 21.13 3.50
N MET A 391 -2.05 21.52 4.25
CA MET A 391 -2.12 22.86 4.84
C MET A 391 -1.35 22.85 6.16
N HIS A 392 -0.35 23.73 6.25
CA HIS A 392 0.35 24.00 7.50
C HIS A 392 -0.23 25.27 8.09
N ASN A 393 -0.73 25.22 9.32
CA ASN A 393 -1.18 26.41 10.02
C ASN A 393 0.04 27.31 10.27
N THR A 394 0.03 28.52 9.71
CA THR A 394 1.23 29.37 9.54
C THR A 394 1.79 29.98 10.84
N TYR A 395 1.37 29.54 12.04
CA TYR A 395 1.79 30.21 13.27
C TYR A 395 2.39 29.35 14.38
N GLU A 396 1.88 28.17 14.74
CA GLU A 396 2.44 27.46 15.90
C GLU A 396 2.18 25.95 15.83
N SER A 397 3.15 25.13 15.42
CA SER A 397 3.44 23.77 15.93
C SER A 397 4.41 23.00 15.01
N ARG A 398 5.27 22.20 15.64
CA ARG A 398 6.33 21.37 15.04
C ARG A 398 5.85 19.96 14.66
N ASP A 399 4.55 19.78 14.46
CA ASP A 399 3.91 18.48 14.24
C ASP A 399 3.29 18.37 12.84
N GLN A 400 2.86 17.14 12.49
CA GLN A 400 2.22 16.74 11.23
C GLN A 400 1.27 17.81 10.68
N PRO A 401 1.17 17.94 9.34
CA PRO A 401 0.27 18.91 8.73
C PRO A 401 -1.13 18.77 9.32
N THR A 402 -1.65 19.86 9.88
CA THR A 402 -2.91 19.88 10.63
C THR A 402 -4.11 19.50 9.77
N GLN A 403 -3.97 19.61 8.44
CA GLN A 403 -5.08 19.39 7.53
C GLN A 403 -4.57 18.97 6.13
N LEU A 404 -4.93 17.77 5.69
CA LEU A 404 -4.66 17.27 4.33
C LEU A 404 -5.86 17.54 3.42
N GLN A 405 -5.60 17.76 2.14
CA GLN A 405 -6.60 18.04 1.11
C GLN A 405 -6.38 17.16 -0.11
N LEU A 406 -7.43 16.51 -0.60
CA LEU A 406 -7.49 15.90 -1.93
C LEU A 406 -8.25 16.86 -2.85
N SER A 407 -7.61 17.37 -3.89
CA SER A 407 -8.28 18.12 -4.95
C SER A 407 -8.28 17.31 -6.23
N PHE A 408 -9.41 17.22 -6.94
CA PHE A 408 -9.50 16.56 -8.24
C PHE A 408 -10.17 17.46 -9.27
N GLU A 409 -9.68 17.43 -10.50
CA GLU A 409 -10.22 18.17 -11.64
C GLU A 409 -11.25 17.29 -12.36
N TYR A 410 -12.51 17.68 -12.33
CA TYR A 410 -13.63 16.90 -12.84
C TYR A 410 -14.28 17.54 -14.06
N LEU A 411 -14.55 16.73 -15.07
CA LEU A 411 -15.31 17.14 -16.26
C LEU A 411 -16.80 17.22 -15.92
N MET A 412 -17.32 18.43 -15.72
CA MET A 412 -18.71 18.70 -15.38
C MET A 412 -19.64 18.52 -16.59
N SER A 413 -19.21 19.02 -17.74
CA SER A 413 -19.88 18.90 -19.04
C SER A 413 -18.84 19.10 -20.13
N LYS A 414 -19.25 18.96 -21.41
CA LYS A 414 -18.34 19.15 -22.56
C LYS A 414 -17.52 20.45 -22.41
N GLN A 415 -16.19 20.30 -22.37
CA GLN A 415 -15.21 21.38 -22.19
C GLN A 415 -15.30 22.18 -20.88
N THR A 416 -16.05 21.71 -19.87
CA THR A 416 -16.17 22.40 -18.57
C THR A 416 -15.52 21.56 -17.47
N LEU A 417 -14.28 21.89 -17.12
CA LEU A 417 -13.55 21.28 -16.01
C LEU A 417 -13.70 22.13 -14.74
N ARG A 418 -13.86 21.47 -13.58
CA ARG A 418 -13.91 22.12 -12.27
C ARG A 418 -13.05 21.37 -11.26
N TRP A 419 -12.26 22.11 -10.49
CA TRP A 419 -11.59 21.56 -9.31
C TRP A 419 -12.56 21.43 -8.15
N ILE A 420 -12.53 20.27 -7.50
CA ILE A 420 -13.29 19.98 -6.27
C ILE A 420 -12.28 19.55 -5.21
N THR A 421 -12.36 20.14 -4.02
CA THR A 421 -11.42 19.94 -2.92
C THR A 421 -12.11 19.33 -1.72
N ILE A 422 -11.56 18.20 -1.26
CA ILE A 422 -11.96 17.47 -0.08
C ILE A 422 -10.88 17.62 0.97
N THR A 423 -11.25 18.19 2.11
CA THR A 423 -10.36 18.40 3.23
C THR A 423 -10.59 17.33 4.29
N SER A 424 -9.63 16.41 4.42
CA SER A 424 -9.74 15.22 5.25
C SER A 424 -8.36 14.70 5.66
N GLN A 425 -8.22 14.21 6.89
CA GLN A 425 -7.02 13.49 7.34
C GLN A 425 -6.77 12.20 6.53
N GLN A 426 -7.80 11.66 5.86
CA GLN A 426 -7.71 10.47 5.02
C GLN A 426 -7.45 10.80 3.53
N ALA A 427 -7.10 12.04 3.17
CA ALA A 427 -6.87 12.45 1.77
C ALA A 427 -5.83 11.59 1.04
N MET A 428 -4.77 11.15 1.73
CA MET A 428 -3.78 10.23 1.15
C MET A 428 -4.40 8.86 0.81
N LEU A 429 -5.21 8.30 1.71
CA LEU A 429 -5.90 7.03 1.46
C LEU A 429 -6.89 7.17 0.30
N MET A 430 -7.60 8.31 0.22
CA MET A 430 -8.49 8.60 -0.91
C MET A 430 -7.71 8.62 -2.24
N SER A 431 -6.55 9.30 -2.29
CA SER A 431 -5.69 9.33 -3.48
C SER A 431 -5.20 7.95 -3.89
N VAL A 432 -4.73 7.14 -2.94
CA VAL A 432 -4.27 5.76 -3.23
C VAL A 432 -5.44 4.89 -3.69
N SER A 433 -6.64 5.12 -3.16
CA SER A 433 -7.86 4.40 -3.56
C SER A 433 -8.26 4.74 -4.99
N LEU A 434 -8.22 6.02 -5.38
CA LEU A 434 -8.46 6.45 -6.76
C LEU A 434 -7.45 5.82 -7.72
N GLN A 435 -6.16 5.85 -7.38
CA GLN A 435 -5.12 5.23 -8.21
C GLN A 435 -5.35 3.73 -8.37
N ALA A 436 -5.65 3.00 -7.29
CA ALA A 436 -5.88 1.56 -7.34
C ALA A 436 -7.11 1.18 -8.17
N MET A 437 -8.17 2.01 -8.15
CA MET A 437 -9.33 1.81 -9.04
C MET A 437 -8.99 2.08 -10.51
N VAL A 438 -8.18 3.11 -10.81
CA VAL A 438 -7.74 3.40 -12.18
C VAL A 438 -6.89 2.26 -12.72
N ASP A 439 -5.92 1.79 -11.95
CA ASP A 439 -5.07 0.67 -12.36
C ASP A 439 -5.95 -0.58 -12.61
N GLU A 440 -6.94 -0.89 -11.76
CA GLU A 440 -7.88 -2.01 -11.97
C GLU A 440 -8.74 -1.85 -13.24
N LEU A 441 -9.15 -0.63 -13.57
CA LEU A 441 -9.93 -0.34 -14.78
C LEU A 441 -9.13 -0.60 -16.06
N LEU A 442 -7.89 -0.12 -16.11
CA LEU A 442 -7.01 -0.28 -17.26
C LEU A 442 -6.67 -1.75 -17.53
N HIS A 443 -6.56 -2.56 -16.47
CA HIS A 443 -6.37 -4.00 -16.61
C HIS A 443 -7.60 -4.72 -17.16
N ILE A 444 -8.82 -4.29 -16.80
CA ILE A 444 -10.05 -4.88 -17.35
C ILE A 444 -10.16 -4.63 -18.85
N ASP A 445 -9.91 -3.41 -19.32
CA ASP A 445 -10.04 -3.07 -20.74
C ASP A 445 -9.00 -3.81 -21.61
N SER A 446 -7.80 -4.08 -21.07
CA SER A 446 -6.81 -4.92 -21.74
C SER A 446 -7.23 -6.39 -21.86
N SER A 447 -7.98 -6.91 -20.88
CA SER A 447 -8.49 -8.29 -20.91
C SER A 447 -9.67 -8.48 -21.88
N ILE A 448 -10.47 -7.43 -22.10
CA ILE A 448 -11.60 -7.45 -23.03
C ILE A 448 -11.14 -7.21 -24.47
N SER A 449 -10.09 -6.41 -24.68
CA SER A 449 -9.52 -6.15 -26.01
C SER A 449 -8.56 -7.24 -26.52
N GLY A 450 -8.11 -8.15 -25.65
CA GLY A 450 -7.24 -9.29 -26.01
C GLY A 450 -7.95 -10.64 -26.14
N GLY A 451 -9.28 -10.68 -26.00
CA GLY A 451 -10.09 -11.90 -26.01
C GLY A 451 -11.06 -11.97 -27.18
N SER A 452 -10.57 -11.87 -28.43
CA SER A 452 -11.29 -12.40 -29.58
C SER A 452 -10.79 -13.83 -29.83
N ASP A 453 -11.63 -14.80 -29.45
CA ASP A 453 -11.84 -16.11 -30.08
C ASP A 453 -12.16 -17.15 -29.00
N ASP A 454 -13.45 -17.33 -28.74
CA ASP A 454 -14.13 -18.64 -28.74
C ASP A 454 -15.59 -18.49 -28.31
N GLU A 455 -16.39 -17.88 -29.20
CA GLU A 455 -17.80 -18.22 -29.31
C GLU A 455 -17.97 -19.06 -30.59
N HIS A 456 -18.27 -20.35 -30.45
CA HIS A 456 -19.19 -21.01 -31.38
C HIS A 456 -19.85 -22.25 -30.76
N GLU A 457 -21.17 -22.16 -30.65
CA GLU A 457 -22.11 -23.25 -30.44
C GLU A 457 -22.11 -24.28 -31.58
N ALA A 458 -22.65 -25.45 -31.25
CA ALA A 458 -22.66 -26.73 -31.97
C ALA A 458 -23.28 -26.75 -33.40
N SER A 459 -22.73 -27.61 -34.27
CA SER A 459 -23.44 -28.79 -34.82
C SER A 459 -22.65 -29.59 -35.88
N THR A 460 -22.72 -30.91 -35.71
CA THR A 460 -22.50 -32.04 -36.63
C THR A 460 -22.17 -31.80 -38.12
N SER A 461 -21.11 -32.44 -38.63
CA SER A 461 -21.17 -33.42 -39.74
C SER A 461 -19.80 -34.09 -40.01
N ARG A 462 -19.86 -35.23 -40.72
CA ARG A 462 -18.89 -36.32 -40.87
C ARG A 462 -17.79 -36.10 -41.92
N GLY A 463 -16.70 -36.86 -41.79
CA GLY A 463 -15.84 -37.35 -42.89
C GLY A 463 -14.41 -36.81 -42.82
N ALA A 464 -13.44 -37.53 -42.27
CA ALA A 464 -12.66 -38.62 -42.87
C ALA A 464 -11.30 -38.15 -43.44
N SER A 465 -10.26 -38.84 -42.96
CA SER A 465 -8.99 -39.18 -43.64
C SER A 465 -7.70 -38.43 -43.29
N GLU A 466 -6.76 -39.25 -42.78
CA GLU A 466 -5.30 -39.32 -43.05
C GLU A 466 -4.40 -38.14 -42.61
N SER A 467 -3.56 -38.27 -41.57
CA SER A 467 -2.36 -39.11 -41.32
C SER A 467 -1.02 -38.49 -41.75
N THR A 468 0.03 -38.78 -40.95
CA THR A 468 1.50 -38.55 -41.10
C THR A 468 2.04 -37.25 -40.47
N ILE A 469 2.62 -37.28 -39.27
CA ILE A 469 3.98 -37.72 -38.85
C ILE A 469 5.09 -36.97 -39.61
N SER A 470 5.87 -36.15 -38.88
CA SER A 470 7.35 -36.24 -38.77
C SER A 470 7.97 -35.05 -37.99
N THR A 471 8.46 -35.31 -36.77
CA THR A 471 9.74 -34.78 -36.23
C THR A 471 10.79 -35.90 -36.36
N PRO A 472 12.08 -35.78 -35.95
CA PRO A 472 12.95 -34.67 -35.51
C PRO A 472 14.32 -34.66 -36.28
N SER A 473 15.30 -33.77 -36.03
CA SER A 473 16.57 -34.03 -35.27
C SER A 473 17.60 -32.95 -35.69
N SER A 474 18.27 -32.18 -34.83
CA SER A 474 19.47 -32.46 -33.99
C SER A 474 20.85 -32.19 -34.65
N VAL A 475 21.61 -31.31 -33.96
CA VAL A 475 23.07 -31.28 -33.64
C VAL A 475 24.17 -31.00 -34.69
N SER A 476 25.06 -30.05 -34.33
CA SER A 476 26.54 -30.16 -34.15
C SER A 476 27.14 -28.74 -34.04
N SER A 477 27.55 -28.22 -32.88
CA SER A 477 28.81 -28.41 -32.11
C SER A 477 30.11 -28.09 -32.86
N SER A 478 30.79 -27.02 -32.45
CA SER A 478 32.25 -26.91 -32.52
C SER A 478 32.77 -25.97 -31.43
N SER A 479 33.59 -26.56 -30.55
CA SER A 479 34.38 -25.97 -29.48
C SER A 479 35.78 -25.57 -29.95
N CYS A 480 36.37 -24.55 -29.34
CA CYS A 480 37.83 -24.46 -29.18
C CYS A 480 38.19 -23.84 -27.82
N THR A 481 39.17 -24.47 -27.19
CA THR A 481 39.67 -24.25 -25.82
C THR A 481 41.17 -23.99 -25.91
N SER A 482 41.72 -23.12 -25.04
CA SER A 482 43.05 -23.26 -24.40
C SER A 482 43.38 -21.98 -23.59
N THR A 483 43.25 -22.03 -22.25
CA THR A 483 44.34 -22.09 -21.21
C THR A 483 45.14 -20.81 -20.99
N SER A 484 45.66 -20.44 -19.82
CA SER A 484 45.44 -20.69 -18.39
C SER A 484 46.51 -19.85 -17.69
N GLY A 485 46.17 -19.15 -16.61
CA GLY A 485 47.12 -18.48 -15.73
C GLY A 485 46.57 -18.43 -14.31
N ILE A 486 47.03 -19.36 -13.47
CA ILE A 486 46.62 -19.53 -12.08
C ILE A 486 47.42 -18.57 -11.18
N SER A 487 46.73 -17.91 -10.25
CA SER A 487 47.30 -17.53 -8.95
C SER A 487 46.21 -17.57 -7.89
N THR A 488 46.43 -18.44 -6.91
CA THR A 488 45.59 -18.76 -5.77
C THR A 488 45.69 -17.70 -4.67
N THR A 489 44.54 -17.19 -4.20
CA THR A 489 44.37 -16.76 -2.81
C THR A 489 42.94 -17.08 -2.35
N THR A 490 42.86 -17.96 -1.36
CA THR A 490 41.67 -18.34 -0.59
C THR A 490 41.14 -17.16 0.23
N ALA A 491 39.89 -16.76 -0.02
CA ALA A 491 39.08 -16.00 0.94
C ALA A 491 37.60 -16.33 0.72
N THR A 492 37.01 -17.03 1.69
CA THR A 492 35.57 -17.26 1.83
C THR A 492 34.86 -15.92 2.05
N ALA A 493 34.14 -15.43 1.05
CA ALA A 493 33.35 -14.19 1.13
C ALA A 493 31.87 -14.51 1.37
N THR A 494 31.43 -14.34 2.60
CA THR A 494 30.03 -14.15 2.97
C THR A 494 29.50 -12.85 2.36
N THR A 495 28.41 -12.92 1.60
CA THR A 495 27.72 -11.77 1.01
C THR A 495 26.93 -11.00 2.06
N THR A 496 27.59 -10.06 2.76
CA THR A 496 26.95 -8.96 3.49
C THR A 496 27.48 -7.64 2.95
N PRO A 497 26.64 -6.61 2.73
CA PRO A 497 27.11 -5.33 2.21
C PRO A 497 27.95 -4.58 3.26
N PRO A 498 29.04 -3.89 2.87
CA PRO A 498 29.92 -3.19 3.79
C PRO A 498 29.40 -1.77 4.02
N VAL A 499 28.27 -1.62 4.69
CA VAL A 499 27.96 -0.35 5.38
C VAL A 499 27.26 -0.72 6.69
N LYS A 500 27.98 -0.63 7.81
CA LYS A 500 27.32 -0.61 9.12
C LYS A 500 26.49 0.67 9.17
N PHE A 501 25.18 0.49 9.15
CA PHE A 501 24.21 1.54 9.30
C PHE A 501 24.02 1.82 10.80
N LEU A 502 24.16 3.09 11.19
CA LEU A 502 23.90 3.65 12.53
C LEU A 502 24.17 2.72 13.74
N ALA A 503 25.45 2.61 14.11
CA ALA A 503 25.82 2.06 15.42
C ALA A 503 26.10 3.20 16.40
N GLN A 504 25.07 3.74 17.06
CA GLN A 504 25.18 4.25 18.43
C GLN A 504 23.80 4.59 19.01
N ARG A 505 23.50 4.01 20.18
CA ARG A 505 22.37 4.38 21.04
C ARG A 505 22.56 5.82 21.50
N CYS A 506 21.57 6.68 21.30
CA CYS A 506 21.54 7.98 21.98
C CYS A 506 20.12 8.36 22.39
N LYS A 507 19.98 8.78 23.65
CA LYS A 507 18.79 9.51 24.12
C LYS A 507 19.01 11.00 23.80
N GLN A 508 17.93 11.74 23.54
CA GLN A 508 17.71 13.19 23.77
C GLN A 508 17.48 14.12 22.55
N GLN A 509 17.01 15.33 22.93
CA GLN A 509 16.16 16.32 22.27
C GLN A 509 16.70 16.97 20.98
N HIS A 510 15.78 17.23 20.05
CA HIS A 510 16.06 17.61 18.66
C HIS A 510 16.08 19.13 18.44
N LYS A 511 17.09 19.61 17.69
CA LYS A 511 17.14 20.97 17.14
C LYS A 511 16.96 20.86 15.62
N LEU A 512 15.76 21.17 15.11
CA LEU A 512 15.44 21.14 13.68
C LEU A 512 15.84 22.45 13.01
N THR A 513 16.39 22.35 11.79
CA THR A 513 16.62 23.49 10.88
C THR A 513 15.38 23.66 10.00
N THR A 514 14.50 24.59 10.38
CA THR A 514 13.24 24.86 9.65
C THR A 514 13.49 25.88 8.54
N ALA A 515 13.41 25.46 7.28
CA ALA A 515 13.07 26.37 6.18
C ALA A 515 11.54 26.41 6.07
N ARG A 516 10.95 27.61 6.06
CA ARG A 516 9.50 27.81 5.85
C ARG A 516 9.16 27.47 4.42
N THR A 517 8.87 26.21 4.14
CA THR A 517 8.45 25.76 2.82
C THR A 517 7.18 24.93 2.97
N PHE A 518 6.14 25.30 2.23
CA PHE A 518 4.88 24.56 2.14
C PHE A 518 5.19 23.14 1.66
N ALA A 519 5.12 22.13 2.53
CA ALA A 519 5.29 20.74 2.14
C ALA A 519 3.96 20.23 1.57
N ALA A 520 3.67 20.53 0.30
CA ALA A 520 2.74 19.72 -0.45
C ALA A 520 3.46 18.44 -0.90
N VAL A 521 2.78 17.30 -0.82
CA VAL A 521 3.29 16.06 -1.41
C VAL A 521 3.01 16.18 -2.91
N PHE A 522 4.03 16.54 -3.69
CA PHE A 522 3.86 16.81 -5.11
C PHE A 522 3.93 15.52 -5.92
N PHE A 523 3.01 15.39 -6.88
CA PHE A 523 2.89 14.23 -7.75
C PHE A 523 3.34 14.60 -9.17
N ARG A 524 4.60 14.26 -9.49
CA ARG A 524 5.31 14.48 -10.79
C ARG A 524 5.52 15.96 -11.17
N ASN A 525 6.36 16.15 -12.18
CA ASN A 525 7.06 17.39 -12.50
C ASN A 525 6.94 17.62 -14.02
N ASP A 526 6.23 18.67 -14.35
CA ASP A 526 5.95 19.31 -15.64
C ASP A 526 5.49 20.69 -15.17
N GLU A 527 5.74 21.78 -15.88
CA GLU A 527 5.43 23.12 -15.35
C GLU A 527 3.91 23.37 -15.13
N ASN A 528 3.08 22.39 -15.50
CA ASN A 528 1.64 22.22 -15.20
C ASN A 528 1.29 20.99 -14.30
N ALA A 529 2.26 20.25 -13.73
CA ALA A 529 2.07 18.91 -13.16
C ALA A 529 2.09 18.81 -11.63
N ALA A 530 1.39 19.68 -10.92
CA ALA A 530 1.15 19.46 -9.49
C ALA A 530 0.08 18.37 -9.20
N SER A 531 -0.15 17.42 -10.12
CA SER A 531 -1.29 16.49 -10.09
C SER A 531 -0.99 15.10 -10.66
N VAL A 532 -1.49 14.05 -10.01
CA VAL A 532 -1.62 12.68 -10.52
C VAL A 532 -2.54 12.70 -11.74
N ARG A 533 -1.99 12.42 -12.93
CA ARG A 533 -2.80 12.29 -14.15
C ARG A 533 -3.62 11.01 -14.09
N ASN A 534 -4.87 11.08 -14.51
CA ASN A 534 -5.71 9.91 -14.65
C ASN A 534 -5.58 9.34 -16.07
N GLU A 535 -4.92 8.19 -16.19
CA GLU A 535 -4.76 7.50 -17.48
C GLU A 535 -6.10 7.03 -18.06
N ALA A 536 -7.10 6.74 -17.21
CA ALA A 536 -8.45 6.40 -17.67
C ALA A 536 -9.23 7.58 -18.28
N PHE A 537 -8.74 8.82 -18.14
CA PHE A 537 -9.34 10.01 -18.75
C PHE A 537 -9.02 10.14 -20.25
N GLU A 538 -8.06 9.39 -20.79
CA GLU A 538 -7.73 9.47 -22.22
C GLU A 538 -8.68 8.62 -23.10
N GLY A 539 -9.44 7.70 -22.49
CA GLY A 539 -10.36 6.78 -23.17
C GLY A 539 -11.82 7.22 -23.25
N ILE A 540 -12.14 8.48 -22.94
CA ILE A 540 -13.53 8.96 -22.83
C ILE A 540 -14.17 9.00 -24.23
N GLY A 541 -15.25 8.23 -24.43
CA GLY A 541 -16.09 8.30 -25.63
C GLY A 541 -17.19 9.37 -25.52
N ASP A 542 -17.89 9.64 -26.63
CA ASP A 542 -19.05 10.56 -26.64
C ASP A 542 -20.18 10.11 -25.68
N ASP A 543 -20.26 8.81 -25.37
CA ASP A 543 -21.24 8.24 -24.42
C ASP A 543 -20.97 8.59 -22.94
N ASP A 544 -19.75 9.03 -22.63
CA ASP A 544 -19.34 9.41 -21.28
C ASP A 544 -19.50 10.90 -20.98
N LEU A 545 -19.88 11.73 -21.97
CA LEU A 545 -20.11 13.18 -21.87
C LEU A 545 -21.54 13.49 -21.41
#